data_AF-A0A2M7CVV0-F1
#
_entry.id   AF-A0A2M7CVV0-F1
#
_cell.length_a   1.000
_cell.length_b   1.000
_cell.length_c   1.000
_cell.angle_alpha   90.00
_cell.angle_beta   90.00
_cell.angle_gamma   90.00
#
_symmetry.space_group_name_H-M   'P 1'
#
loop_
_entity.id
_entity.type
_entity.pdbx_description
1 polymer ?
#
loop_
_entity_poly.entity_id
_entity_poly.type
_entity_poly.pdbx_seq_one_letter_code
_entity_poly.pdbx_strand_id
1 'polypeptide(L)'
;MMQVDFENRVHFIAELARRLHQYGTSAPRLENAIDNVARRLGFACNSLATPTSVIISFVVLDEGPDALPRLTQVIRLAPGEVNLRRLVEVDAIAEKVIDGSLDMRVGLIELRAVQSGLSRRAELMRILSFGLASATVAALFRGVVADLAVAAGLGLLIGLLSS
;
A
#
# COMPACT_ATOMS: atom_id res chain seq x y z
N MET A 1 -19.50 19.83 15.22
CA MET A 1 -18.77 20.16 13.97
C MET A 1 -17.26 19.90 14.10
N MET A 2 -16.57 20.41 15.13
CA MET A 2 -15.12 20.16 15.36
C MET A 2 -14.71 18.67 15.44
N GLN A 3 -15.53 17.80 16.04
CA GLN A 3 -15.18 16.38 16.18
C GLN A 3 -15.23 15.61 14.85
N VAL A 4 -16.20 15.91 13.99
CA VAL A 4 -16.34 15.26 12.67
C VAL A 4 -15.14 15.62 11.77
N ASP A 5 -14.67 16.86 11.87
CA ASP A 5 -13.50 17.31 11.13
C ASP A 5 -12.20 16.64 11.62
N PHE A 6 -12.04 16.45 12.93
CA PHE A 6 -10.93 15.67 13.50
C PHE A 6 -10.93 14.23 12.98
N GLU A 7 -12.06 13.54 13.07
CA GLU A 7 -12.20 12.14 12.64
C GLU A 7 -11.90 11.98 11.14
N ASN A 8 -12.37 12.90 10.29
CA ASN A 8 -12.09 12.86 8.86
C ASN A 8 -10.59 12.97 8.54
N ARG A 9 -9.89 13.91 9.21
CA ARG A 9 -8.44 14.08 9.02
C ARG A 9 -7.65 12.87 9.50
N VAL A 10 -8.02 12.29 10.65
CA VAL A 10 -7.44 11.04 11.14
C VAL A 10 -7.67 9.90 10.15
N HIS A 11 -8.90 9.73 9.66
CA HIS A 11 -9.24 8.68 8.70
C HIS A 11 -8.44 8.80 7.40
N PHE A 12 -8.23 10.02 6.91
CA PHE A 12 -7.40 10.27 5.75
C PHE A 12 -5.95 9.83 5.97
N ILE A 13 -5.33 10.26 7.07
CA ILE A 13 -3.94 9.91 7.39
C ILE A 13 -3.79 8.39 7.61
N ALA A 14 -4.77 7.76 8.27
CA ALA A 14 -4.79 6.32 8.50
C ALA A 14 -4.88 5.51 7.20
N GLU A 15 -5.70 5.97 6.24
CA GLU A 15 -5.81 5.35 4.92
C GLU A 15 -4.51 5.56 4.13
N LEU A 16 -3.95 6.76 4.14
CA LEU A 16 -2.68 7.06 3.49
C LEU A 16 -1.57 6.12 4.00
N ALA A 17 -1.41 6.02 5.32
CA ALA A 17 -0.45 5.13 5.97
C ALA A 17 -0.62 3.68 5.50
N ARG A 18 -1.87 3.20 5.44
CA ARG A 18 -2.20 1.85 4.98
C ARG A 18 -1.76 1.62 3.54
N ARG A 19 -2.02 2.58 2.64
CA ARG A 19 -1.68 2.46 1.22
C ARG A 19 -0.18 2.53 0.97
N LEU A 20 0.51 3.47 1.61
CA LEU A 20 1.98 3.56 1.53
C LEU A 20 2.65 2.26 2.01
N HIS A 21 2.17 1.69 3.12
CA HIS A 21 2.68 0.42 3.62
C HIS A 21 2.41 -0.73 2.65
N GLN A 22 1.18 -0.84 2.13
CA GLN A 22 0.79 -1.89 1.19
C GLN A 22 1.61 -1.90 -0.11
N TYR A 23 2.08 -0.73 -0.56
CA TYR A 23 2.85 -0.60 -1.80
C TYR A 23 4.38 -0.65 -1.59
N GLY A 24 4.83 -1.02 -0.39
CA GLY A 24 6.22 -1.35 -0.10
C GLY A 24 7.12 -0.15 0.20
N THR A 25 6.57 0.96 0.70
CA THR A 25 7.37 2.10 1.18
C THR A 25 8.22 1.68 2.38
N SER A 26 9.48 2.13 2.42
CA SER A 26 10.35 1.88 3.57
C SER A 26 9.82 2.60 4.82
N ALA A 27 10.01 2.01 6.00
CA ALA A 27 9.50 2.57 7.26
C ALA A 27 9.87 4.06 7.46
N PRO A 28 11.13 4.50 7.31
CA PRO A 28 11.48 5.91 7.49
C PRO A 28 10.81 6.84 6.47
N ARG A 29 10.59 6.39 5.22
CA ARG A 29 9.93 7.23 4.21
C ARG A 29 8.43 7.34 4.50
N LEU A 30 7.80 6.25 4.95
CA LEU A 30 6.40 6.24 5.34
C LEU A 30 6.17 7.13 6.57
N GLU A 31 7.00 7.00 7.59
CA GLU A 31 6.92 7.82 8.81
C GLU A 31 7.03 9.31 8.48
N ASN A 32 8.04 9.69 7.69
CA ASN A 32 8.20 11.07 7.23
C ASN A 32 7.03 11.57 6.39
N ALA A 33 6.45 10.73 5.52
CA ALA A 33 5.29 11.11 4.70
C ALA A 33 4.07 11.37 5.59
N ILE A 34 3.78 10.47 6.53
CA ILE A 34 2.68 10.64 7.50
C ILE A 34 2.85 11.92 8.29
N ASP A 35 4.05 12.15 8.86
CA ASP A 35 4.30 13.31 9.70
C ASP A 35 4.17 14.63 8.90
N ASN A 36 4.62 14.64 7.64
CA ASN A 36 4.46 15.81 6.76
C ASN A 36 2.99 16.10 6.43
N VAL A 37 2.22 15.09 6.06
CA VAL A 37 0.78 15.22 5.76
C VAL A 37 0.03 15.65 7.01
N ALA A 38 0.31 15.01 8.15
CA ALA A 38 -0.33 15.30 9.43
C ALA A 38 -0.13 16.76 9.86
N ARG A 39 1.09 17.29 9.73
CA ARG A 39 1.38 18.70 10.06
C ARG A 39 0.54 19.66 9.24
N ARG A 40 0.39 19.39 7.93
CA ARG A 40 -0.43 20.21 7.03
C ARG A 40 -1.91 20.15 7.37
N LEU A 41 -2.35 19.06 8.00
CA LEU A 41 -3.72 18.87 8.48
C LEU A 41 -3.91 19.29 9.95
N GLY A 42 -2.94 19.96 10.57
CA GLY A 42 -3.07 20.51 11.92
C GLY A 42 -2.74 19.53 13.05
N PHE A 43 -2.02 18.44 12.76
CA PHE A 43 -1.58 17.46 13.75
C PHE A 43 -0.06 17.37 13.85
N ALA A 44 0.44 17.21 15.07
CA ALA A 44 1.73 16.56 15.29
C ALA A 44 1.47 15.06 15.41
N CYS A 45 2.13 14.26 14.56
CA CYS A 45 2.08 12.81 14.65
C CYS A 45 3.40 12.27 15.16
N ASN A 46 3.32 11.18 15.92
CA ASN A 46 4.44 10.28 16.15
C ASN A 46 4.07 8.93 15.53
N SER A 47 4.75 8.58 14.43
CA SER A 47 4.46 7.39 13.65
C SER A 47 5.60 6.37 13.75
N LEU A 48 5.24 5.08 13.83
CA LEU A 48 6.18 3.96 13.85
C LEU A 48 5.69 2.89 12.90
N ALA A 49 6.50 2.52 11.91
CA ALA A 49 6.21 1.46 10.98
C ALA A 49 7.07 0.22 11.19
N THR A 50 6.42 -0.93 11.20
CA THR A 50 7.04 -2.26 11.17
C THR A 50 6.57 -3.01 9.92
N PRO A 51 7.16 -4.17 9.58
CA PRO A 51 6.74 -4.94 8.40
C PRO A 51 5.27 -5.38 8.39
N THR A 52 4.58 -5.39 9.53
CA THR A 52 3.19 -5.88 9.65
C THR A 52 2.27 -4.94 10.44
N SER A 53 2.76 -3.75 10.79
CA SER A 53 1.95 -2.78 11.51
C SER A 53 2.43 -1.36 11.32
N VAL A 54 1.50 -0.42 11.42
CA VAL A 54 1.79 1.00 11.58
C VAL A 54 1.08 1.50 12.83
N ILE A 55 1.80 2.20 13.70
CA ILE A 55 1.26 2.85 14.90
C ILE A 55 1.36 4.36 14.66
N ILE A 56 0.27 5.08 14.93
CA ILE A 56 0.22 6.54 14.75
C ILE A 56 -0.45 7.15 15.98
N SER A 57 0.25 8.08 16.65
CA SER A 57 -0.29 8.88 17.74
C SER A 57 -0.52 10.31 17.27
N PHE A 58 -1.76 10.80 17.39
CA PHE A 58 -2.19 12.10 16.90
C PHE A 58 -2.32 13.11 18.04
N VAL A 59 -1.59 14.22 17.94
CA VAL A 59 -1.66 15.38 18.83
C VAL A 59 -2.19 16.57 18.03
N VAL A 60 -3.15 17.31 18.58
CA VAL A 60 -3.68 18.52 17.92
C VAL A 60 -2.71 19.68 18.18
N LEU A 61 -2.21 20.32 17.11
CA LEU A 61 -1.20 21.38 17.24
C LEU A 61 -1.69 22.59 18.03
N ASP A 62 -2.97 22.93 17.90
CA ASP A 62 -3.58 24.08 18.58
C ASP A 62 -3.71 23.88 20.10
N GLU A 63 -3.55 22.65 20.61
CA GLU A 63 -3.64 22.34 22.04
C GLU A 63 -2.33 22.65 22.80
N GLY A 64 -1.25 23.01 22.09
CA GLY A 64 0.03 23.44 22.66
C GLY A 64 1.12 22.35 22.70
N PRO A 65 2.35 22.71 23.09
CA PRO A 65 3.53 21.84 22.96
C PRO A 65 3.53 20.63 23.92
N ASP A 66 2.83 20.73 25.06
CA ASP A 66 2.72 19.66 26.05
C ASP A 66 1.42 18.84 25.91
N ALA A 67 0.71 19.00 24.79
CA ALA A 67 -0.52 18.29 24.53
C ALA A 67 -0.26 16.77 24.39
N LEU A 68 -1.06 15.98 25.11
CA LEU A 68 -1.01 14.53 25.01
C LEU A 68 -1.67 14.06 23.72
N PRO A 69 -1.27 12.88 23.18
CA PRO A 69 -1.96 12.28 22.06
C PRO A 69 -3.44 12.09 22.37
N ARG A 70 -4.29 12.68 21.54
CA ARG A 70 -5.74 12.57 21.65
C ARG A 70 -6.25 11.20 21.19
N LEU A 71 -5.54 10.61 20.24
CA LEU A 71 -5.85 9.30 19.68
C LEU A 71 -4.56 8.58 19.27
N THR A 72 -4.47 7.30 19.61
CA THR A 72 -3.45 6.39 19.07
C THR A 72 -4.13 5.31 18.26
N GLN A 73 -3.73 5.17 17.00
CA GLN A 73 -4.23 4.15 16.10
C GLN A 73 -3.16 3.10 15.84
N VAL A 74 -3.56 1.83 15.99
CA VAL A 74 -2.72 0.68 15.64
C VAL A 74 -3.35 0.01 14.43
N ILE A 75 -2.64 0.03 13.31
CA ILE A 75 -3.09 -0.53 12.04
C ILE A 75 -2.30 -1.81 11.78
N ARG A 76 -2.96 -2.97 11.85
CA ARG A 76 -2.39 -4.25 11.44
C ARG A 76 -2.52 -4.44 9.94
N LEU A 77 -1.43 -4.81 9.29
CA LEU A 77 -1.34 -4.93 7.85
C LEU A 77 -0.61 -6.22 7.48
N ALA A 78 -1.03 -6.86 6.39
CA ALA A 78 -0.20 -7.86 5.74
C ALA A 78 1.05 -7.17 5.17
N PRO A 79 2.20 -7.87 5.08
CA PRO A 79 3.38 -7.33 4.42
C PRO A 79 3.01 -6.81 3.03
N GLY A 80 3.36 -5.56 2.75
CA GLY A 80 3.10 -4.94 1.46
C GLY A 80 3.92 -5.58 0.33
N GLU A 81 3.39 -5.50 -0.89
CA GLU A 81 4.14 -5.83 -2.10
C GLU A 81 4.57 -4.55 -2.80
N VAL A 82 5.82 -4.49 -3.25
CA VAL A 82 6.37 -3.28 -3.89
C VAL A 82 5.60 -2.99 -5.18
N ASN A 83 4.95 -1.82 -5.24
CA ASN A 83 4.30 -1.32 -6.45
C ASN A 83 4.54 0.18 -6.61
N LEU A 84 5.64 0.52 -7.28
CA LEU A 84 6.08 1.91 -7.45
C LEU A 84 5.07 2.79 -8.18
N ARG A 85 4.33 2.23 -9.14
CA ARG A 85 3.31 3.00 -9.88
C ARG A 85 2.20 3.47 -8.93
N ARG A 86 1.71 2.59 -8.08
CA ARG A 86 0.65 2.93 -7.12
C ARG A 86 1.16 3.78 -5.97
N LEU A 87 2.42 3.60 -5.59
CA LEU A 87 3.05 4.48 -4.63
C LEU A 87 3.03 5.94 -5.13
N VAL A 88 3.41 6.18 -6.38
CA VAL A 88 3.32 7.51 -7.00
C VAL A 88 1.87 8.03 -7.07
N GLU A 89 0.90 7.16 -7.36
CA GLU A 89 -0.52 7.52 -7.41
C GLU A 89 -1.03 7.97 -6.02
N VAL A 90 -0.68 7.25 -4.97
CA VAL A 90 -1.03 7.59 -3.58
C VAL A 90 -0.37 8.90 -3.15
N ASP A 91 0.92 9.07 -3.45
CA ASP A 91 1.65 10.30 -3.13
C ASP A 91 1.01 11.52 -3.82
N ALA A 92 0.62 11.38 -5.09
CA ALA A 92 -0.05 12.46 -5.83
C ALA A 92 -1.42 12.83 -5.26
N ILE A 93 -2.19 11.85 -4.76
CA ILE A 93 -3.47 12.13 -4.08
C ILE A 93 -3.22 12.89 -2.77
N ALA A 94 -2.22 12.48 -2.00
CA ALA A 94 -1.86 13.16 -0.74
C ALA A 94 -1.43 14.61 -0.98
N GLU A 95 -0.62 14.86 -2.00
CA GLU A 95 -0.17 16.21 -2.37
C GLU A 95 -1.34 17.13 -2.72
N LYS A 96 -2.29 16.66 -3.55
CA LYS A 96 -3.49 17.42 -3.92
C LYS A 96 -4.42 17.74 -2.75
N VAL A 97 -4.47 16.88 -1.72
CA VAL A 97 -5.26 17.17 -0.52
C VAL A 97 -4.56 18.21 0.34
N ILE A 98 -3.23 18.15 0.44
CA ILE A 98 -2.42 19.08 1.23
C ILE A 98 -2.40 20.49 0.62
N ASP A 99 -2.32 20.60 -0.70
CA ASP A 99 -2.31 21.88 -1.41
C ASP A 99 -3.72 22.50 -1.54
N GLY A 100 -4.76 21.75 -1.15
CA GLY A 100 -6.16 22.17 -1.18
C GLY A 100 -6.82 22.09 -2.56
N SER A 101 -6.16 21.54 -3.58
CA SER A 101 -6.72 21.33 -4.92
C SER A 101 -7.74 20.18 -4.96
N LEU A 102 -7.70 19.27 -3.98
CA LEU A 102 -8.64 18.17 -3.81
C LEU A 102 -9.25 18.19 -2.41
N ASP A 103 -10.58 18.13 -2.34
CA ASP A 103 -11.28 17.97 -1.07
C ASP A 103 -10.87 16.67 -0.37
N MET A 104 -10.68 16.73 0.96
CA MET A 104 -10.20 15.60 1.74
C MET A 104 -11.11 14.37 1.68
N ARG A 105 -12.44 14.55 1.68
CA ARG A 105 -13.35 13.41 1.59
C ARG A 105 -13.25 12.77 0.21
N VAL A 106 -13.09 13.57 -0.84
CA VAL A 106 -12.84 13.06 -2.19
C VAL A 106 -11.50 12.34 -2.26
N GLY A 107 -10.43 12.92 -1.71
CA GLY A 107 -9.11 12.30 -1.62
C GLY A 107 -9.13 10.96 -0.86
N LEU A 108 -9.91 10.85 0.21
CA LEU A 108 -10.11 9.58 0.92
C LEU A 108 -10.79 8.53 0.04
N ILE A 109 -11.77 8.93 -0.79
CA ILE A 109 -12.42 8.03 -1.75
C ILE A 109 -11.41 7.59 -2.82
N GLU A 110 -10.61 8.51 -3.36
CA GLU A 110 -9.57 8.18 -4.35
C GLU A 110 -8.51 7.24 -3.77
N LEU A 111 -8.00 7.49 -2.56
CA LEU A 111 -7.07 6.59 -1.86
C LEU A 111 -7.64 5.18 -1.71
N ARG A 112 -8.95 5.08 -1.40
CA ARG A 112 -9.62 3.78 -1.29
C ARG A 112 -9.79 3.08 -2.63
N ALA A 113 -9.97 3.86 -3.70
CA ALA A 113 -10.13 3.37 -5.06
C ALA A 113 -8.82 2.89 -5.69
N VAL A 114 -7.66 3.33 -5.19
CA VAL A 114 -6.36 2.75 -5.58
C VAL A 114 -6.38 1.26 -5.20
N GLN A 115 -6.57 0.39 -6.19
CA GLN A 115 -6.72 -1.05 -5.96
C GLN A 115 -5.40 -1.64 -5.44
N SER A 116 -5.47 -2.75 -4.70
CA SER A 116 -4.33 -3.64 -4.44
C SER A 116 -4.29 -4.75 -5.53
N GLY A 117 -3.15 -5.41 -5.76
CA GLY A 117 -2.98 -6.49 -6.77
C GLY A 117 -2.10 -6.16 -7.99
N LEU A 118 -1.70 -7.17 -8.76
CA LEU A 118 -0.94 -6.95 -10.01
C LEU A 118 -1.84 -6.31 -11.08
N SER A 119 -1.25 -5.58 -12.03
CA SER A 119 -2.02 -5.22 -13.24
C SER A 119 -2.37 -6.51 -14.01
N ARG A 120 -3.50 -6.53 -14.75
CA ARG A 120 -3.89 -7.70 -15.57
C ARG A 120 -2.74 -8.23 -16.44
N ARG A 121 -1.91 -7.32 -16.98
CA ARG A 121 -0.73 -7.69 -17.77
C ARG A 121 0.36 -8.34 -16.91
N ALA A 122 0.65 -7.79 -15.74
CA ALA A 122 1.65 -8.36 -14.83
C ALA A 122 1.20 -9.72 -14.27
N GLU A 123 -0.10 -9.88 -14.03
CA GLU A 123 -0.70 -11.15 -13.64
C GLU A 123 -0.59 -12.21 -14.74
N LEU A 124 -0.91 -11.85 -15.99
CA LEU A 124 -0.69 -12.73 -17.14
C LEU A 124 0.79 -13.13 -17.29
N MET A 125 1.72 -12.17 -17.13
CA MET A 125 3.16 -12.45 -17.20
C MET A 125 3.65 -13.35 -16.05
N ARG A 126 3.05 -13.22 -14.85
CA ARG A 126 3.33 -14.11 -13.72
C ARG A 126 2.85 -15.54 -14.04
N ILE A 127 1.64 -15.70 -14.55
CA ILE A 127 1.10 -17.01 -14.96
C ILE A 127 2.00 -17.66 -16.02
N LEU A 128 2.38 -16.91 -17.06
CA LEU A 128 3.30 -17.39 -18.11
C LEU A 128 4.68 -17.78 -17.56
N SER A 129 5.20 -17.04 -16.57
CA SER A 129 6.47 -17.34 -15.92
C SER A 129 6.45 -18.69 -15.21
N PHE A 130 5.35 -19.06 -14.54
CA PHE A 130 5.21 -20.38 -13.93
C PHE A 130 5.25 -21.49 -14.99
N GLY A 131 4.51 -21.34 -16.09
CA GLY A 131 4.53 -22.30 -17.19
C GLY A 131 5.92 -22.45 -17.81
N LEU A 132 6.60 -21.33 -18.09
CA LEU A 132 7.93 -21.33 -18.68
C LEU A 132 9.00 -21.93 -17.75
N ALA A 133 8.94 -21.61 -16.45
CA ALA A 133 9.84 -22.17 -15.46
C ALA A 133 9.68 -23.70 -15.34
N SER A 134 8.44 -24.19 -15.25
CA SER A 134 8.15 -25.63 -15.21
C SER A 134 8.61 -26.36 -16.48
N ALA A 135 8.38 -25.77 -17.66
CA ALA A 135 8.86 -26.31 -18.93
C ALA A 135 10.40 -26.39 -18.97
N THR A 136 11.09 -25.36 -18.48
CA THR A 136 12.56 -25.31 -18.45
C THR A 136 13.15 -26.42 -17.58
N VAL A 137 12.52 -26.72 -16.44
CA VAL A 137 12.93 -27.83 -15.56
C VAL A 137 12.76 -29.17 -16.28
N ALA A 138 11.64 -29.39 -16.99
CA ALA A 138 11.44 -30.62 -17.76
C ALA A 138 12.46 -30.78 -18.91
N ALA A 139 12.86 -29.68 -19.57
CA ALA A 139 13.91 -29.69 -20.58
C ALA A 139 15.26 -30.09 -19.99
N LEU A 140 15.59 -29.62 -18.78
CA LEU A 140 16.84 -29.92 -18.09
C LEU A 140 17.00 -31.43 -17.82
N PHE A 141 15.91 -32.12 -17.48
CA PHE A 141 15.88 -33.57 -17.30
C PHE A 141 15.85 -34.36 -18.62
N ARG A 142 16.07 -33.69 -19.77
CA ARG A 142 16.00 -34.26 -21.12
C ARG A 142 14.65 -34.90 -21.44
N GLY A 143 13.56 -34.32 -20.93
CA GLY A 143 12.20 -34.75 -21.25
C GLY A 143 11.87 -34.59 -22.73
N VAL A 144 10.91 -35.38 -23.21
CA VAL A 144 10.39 -35.26 -24.58
C VAL A 144 9.47 -34.04 -24.70
N VAL A 145 9.14 -33.63 -25.93
CA VAL A 145 8.25 -32.48 -26.19
C VAL A 145 6.91 -32.61 -25.45
N ALA A 146 6.40 -33.84 -25.28
CA ALA A 146 5.20 -34.13 -24.49
C ALA A 146 5.39 -33.77 -23.00
N ASP A 147 6.51 -34.14 -22.38
CA ASP A 147 6.82 -33.82 -20.98
C ASP A 147 6.92 -32.31 -20.77
N LEU A 148 7.48 -31.60 -21.76
CA LEU A 148 7.57 -30.15 -21.78
C LEU A 148 6.19 -29.48 -21.81
N ALA A 149 5.29 -29.97 -22.65
CA ALA A 149 3.93 -29.45 -22.76
C ALA A 149 3.11 -29.71 -21.49
N VAL A 150 3.25 -30.89 -20.88
CA VAL A 150 2.59 -31.23 -19.62
C VAL A 150 3.14 -30.36 -18.48
N ALA A 151 4.46 -30.21 -18.36
CA ALA A 151 5.07 -29.37 -17.35
C ALA A 151 4.68 -27.89 -17.50
N ALA A 152 4.67 -27.37 -18.73
CA ALA A 152 4.20 -26.02 -19.02
C ALA A 152 2.73 -25.83 -18.62
N GLY A 153 1.86 -26.78 -18.99
CA GLY A 153 0.44 -26.74 -18.65
C GLY A 153 0.19 -26.77 -17.15
N LEU A 154 0.89 -27.64 -16.40
CA LEU A 154 0.82 -27.68 -14.95
C LEU A 154 1.33 -26.39 -14.30
N GLY A 155 2.43 -25.82 -14.81
CA GLY A 155 2.93 -24.53 -14.36
C GLY A 155 1.92 -23.39 -14.59
N LEU A 156 1.29 -23.33 -15.77
CA LEU A 156 0.22 -22.36 -16.03
C LEU A 156 -0.96 -22.54 -15.07
N LEU A 157 -1.37 -23.78 -14.80
CA LEU A 157 -2.47 -24.09 -13.89
C LEU A 157 -2.15 -23.66 -12.45
N ILE A 158 -0.92 -23.86 -11.97
CA ILE A 158 -0.46 -23.35 -10.67
C ILE A 158 -0.49 -21.81 -10.66
N GLY A 159 0.00 -21.18 -11.74
CA GLY A 159 -0.04 -19.72 -11.86
C GLY A 159 -1.46 -19.15 -11.79
N LEU A 160 -2.43 -19.82 -12.40
CA LEU A 160 -3.86 -19.49 -12.34
C LEU A 160 -4.47 -19.68 -10.95
N LEU A 161 -3.98 -20.65 -10.16
CA LEU A 161 -4.43 -20.85 -8.78
C LEU A 161 -3.78 -19.86 -7.80
N SER A 162 -2.64 -19.28 -8.16
CA SER A 162 -1.93 -18.29 -7.34
C SER A 162 -2.32 -16.84 -7.67
N SER A 163 -3.20 -16.63 -8.66
CA SER A 163 -3.80 -15.33 -9.01
C SER A 163 -5.03 -15.00 -8.21
#